data_AF-A0A6C0HUU2-F1
#
_entry.id   AF-A0A6C0HUU2-F1
#
_cell.length_a   1.000
_cell.length_b   1.000
_cell.length_c   1.000
_cell.angle_alpha   90.00
_cell.angle_beta   90.00
_cell.angle_gamma   90.00
#
_symmetry.space_group_name_H-M   'P 1'
#
loop_
_entity.id
_entity.type
_entity.pdbx_description
1 polymer ?
#
loop_
_entity_poly.entity_id
_entity_poly.type
_entity_poly.pdbx_seq_one_letter_code
_entity_poly.pdbx_strand_id
1 'polypeptide(L)'
;MEYYVVAIVIAVVVLICFLTYIGIHMNSVSSVVPFPPDQLNCPDYWTMNANNSCICGSKNMGAFTKGYTIDPTKISQVGVTATCARKSWANANNVVWTGVDNYNRC
;
A
#
# COMPACT_ATOMS: atom_id res chain seq x y z
N MET A 1 -3.00 57.98 -18.53
CA MET A 1 -1.99 56.93 -18.26
C MET A 1 -2.10 56.37 -16.83
N GLU A 2 -2.78 57.08 -15.91
CA GLU A 2 -3.01 56.63 -14.53
C GLU A 2 -3.89 55.36 -14.37
N TYR A 3 -5.01 55.24 -15.10
CA TYR A 3 -5.98 54.16 -14.86
C TYR A 3 -5.55 52.79 -15.42
N TYR A 4 -4.81 52.77 -16.54
CA TYR A 4 -4.34 51.53 -17.17
C TYR A 4 -3.25 50.85 -16.34
N VAL A 5 -2.37 51.64 -15.72
CA VAL A 5 -1.34 51.14 -14.79
C VAL A 5 -1.99 50.51 -13.57
N VAL A 6 -3.01 51.16 -12.99
CA VAL A 6 -3.78 50.59 -11.87
C VAL A 6 -4.46 49.28 -12.28
N ALA A 7 -5.07 49.21 -13.46
CA ALA A 7 -5.71 47.99 -13.96
C ALA A 7 -4.72 46.82 -14.14
N ILE A 8 -3.52 47.08 -14.66
CA ILE A 8 -2.47 46.06 -14.80
C ILE A 8 -2.00 45.56 -13.43
N VAL A 9 -1.78 46.46 -12.47
CA VAL A 9 -1.32 46.08 -11.13
C VAL A 9 -2.34 45.16 -10.45
N ILE A 10 -3.64 45.48 -10.55
CA ILE A 10 -4.70 44.64 -9.99
C ILE A 10 -4.72 43.27 -10.69
N ALA A 11 -4.64 43.24 -12.02
CA ALA A 11 -4.65 41.99 -12.79
C ALA A 11 -3.48 41.05 -12.39
N VAL A 12 -2.28 41.60 -12.18
CA VAL A 12 -1.11 40.83 -11.75
C VAL A 12 -1.27 40.30 -10.32
N VAL A 13 -1.80 41.12 -9.39
CA VAL A 13 -2.05 40.69 -8.01
C VAL A 13 -3.07 39.54 -7.97
N VAL A 14 -4.16 39.67 -8.73
CA VAL A 14 -5.19 38.62 -8.84
C VAL A 14 -4.62 37.33 -9.41
N LEU A 15 -3.77 37.43 -10.45
CA LEU A 15 -3.10 36.28 -11.04
C LEU A 15 -2.19 35.56 -10.03
N ILE A 16 -1.40 36.31 -9.26
CA ILE A 16 -0.53 35.74 -8.22
C ILE A 16 -1.36 35.02 -7.15
N CYS A 17 -2.48 35.60 -6.70
CA CYS A 17 -3.38 34.97 -5.73
C CYS A 17 -3.98 33.64 -6.23
N PHE A 18 -4.36 33.55 -7.51
CA PHE A 18 -4.85 32.29 -8.09
C PHE A 18 -3.74 31.23 -8.16
N LEU A 19 -2.53 31.60 -8.57
CA LEU A 19 -1.41 30.66 -8.69
C LEU A 19 -0.94 30.14 -7.32
N THR A 20 -0.91 30.98 -6.28
CA THR A 20 -0.56 30.55 -4.92
C THR A 20 -1.63 29.66 -4.31
N TYR A 21 -2.92 29.94 -4.53
CA TYR A 21 -4.02 29.10 -4.08
C TYR A 21 -3.93 27.68 -4.65
N ILE A 22 -3.74 27.56 -5.98
CA ILE A 22 -3.58 26.26 -6.64
C ILE A 22 -2.30 25.56 -6.17
N GLY A 23 -1.19 26.30 -6.01
CA GLY A 23 0.09 25.76 -5.56
C GLY A 23 0.03 25.14 -4.16
N ILE A 24 -0.67 25.77 -3.22
CA ILE A 24 -0.89 25.23 -1.86
C ILE A 24 -1.73 23.95 -1.94
N HIS A 25 -2.77 23.94 -2.77
CA HIS A 25 -3.68 22.79 -2.88
C HIS A 25 -3.02 21.57 -3.57
N MET A 26 -2.00 21.78 -4.39
CA MET A 26 -1.26 20.70 -5.07
C MET A 26 -0.19 20.03 -4.18
N ASN A 27 0.13 20.62 -3.02
CA ASN A 27 1.13 20.10 -2.09
C ASN A 27 0.57 19.03 -1.12
N SER A 28 -0.44 18.28 -1.55
CA SER A 28 -1.16 17.29 -0.73
C SER A 28 -1.02 15.85 -1.23
N VAL A 29 -0.11 15.57 -2.17
CA VAL A 29 0.13 14.19 -2.64
C VAL A 29 1.39 13.62 -1.98
N SER A 30 1.29 13.32 -0.68
CA SER A 30 2.26 12.49 0.06
C SER A 30 1.64 11.21 0.60
N SER A 31 0.42 10.87 0.20
CA SER A 31 -0.15 9.56 0.48
C SER A 31 0.24 8.61 -0.65
N VAL A 32 1.38 7.93 -0.49
CA VAL A 32 1.53 6.59 -1.08
C VAL A 32 0.34 5.79 -0.60
N VAL A 33 -0.74 5.74 -1.38
CA VAL A 33 -1.94 4.99 -0.99
C VAL A 33 -1.50 3.54 -0.75
N PRO A 34 -1.91 2.92 0.37
CA PRO A 34 -1.53 1.54 0.65
C PRO A 34 -2.03 0.68 -0.51
N PHE A 35 -1.10 0.06 -1.22
CA PHE A 35 -1.41 -0.88 -2.29
C PHE A 35 -1.09 -2.29 -1.81
N PRO A 36 -1.92 -3.29 -2.12
CA PRO A 36 -3.29 -3.20 -2.66
C PRO A 36 -4.35 -2.92 -1.56
N PRO A 37 -5.55 -2.43 -1.94
CA PRO A 37 -6.64 -2.14 -1.00
C PRO A 37 -7.25 -3.41 -0.38
N ASP A 38 -7.25 -4.50 -1.14
CA ASP A 38 -7.71 -5.81 -0.69
C ASP A 38 -6.52 -6.76 -0.55
N GLN A 39 -6.50 -7.50 0.55
CA GLN A 39 -5.46 -8.50 0.83
C GLN A 39 -6.13 -9.85 1.02
N LEU A 40 -5.62 -10.89 0.35
CA LEU A 40 -6.11 -12.25 0.59
C LEU A 40 -5.69 -12.70 1.98
N ASN A 41 -6.58 -13.41 2.67
CA ASN A 41 -6.28 -13.97 3.99
C ASN A 41 -5.24 -15.09 3.95
N CYS A 42 -5.11 -15.77 2.80
CA CYS A 42 -4.15 -16.84 2.58
C CYS A 42 -3.26 -16.52 1.37
N PRO A 43 -2.06 -17.13 1.29
CA PRO A 43 -1.23 -17.07 0.10
C PRO A 43 -1.95 -17.62 -1.14
N ASP A 44 -1.50 -17.21 -2.32
CA ASP A 44 -2.15 -17.62 -3.56
C ASP A 44 -2.09 -19.14 -3.74
N TYR A 45 -3.22 -19.74 -4.13
CA TYR A 45 -3.39 -21.20 -4.27
C TYR A 45 -3.38 -22.00 -2.95
N TRP A 46 -3.42 -21.35 -1.79
CA TRP A 46 -3.56 -22.01 -0.49
C TRP A 46 -5.03 -21.99 -0.06
N THR A 47 -5.45 -23.03 0.66
CA THR A 47 -6.87 -23.19 1.08
C THR A 47 -6.99 -22.99 2.59
N MET A 48 -7.96 -22.17 3.02
CA MET A 48 -8.21 -21.96 4.45
C MET A 48 -9.02 -23.12 5.04
N ASN A 49 -8.55 -23.65 6.17
CA ASN A 49 -9.26 -24.65 6.98
C ASN A 49 -10.26 -24.01 7.95
N ALA A 50 -11.08 -24.87 8.57
CA ALA A 50 -11.97 -24.50 9.67
C ALA A 50 -11.25 -23.85 10.87
N ASN A 51 -9.94 -24.09 11.04
CA ASN A 51 -9.12 -23.51 12.12
C ASN A 51 -8.44 -22.19 11.72
N ASN A 52 -8.96 -21.46 10.71
CA ASN A 52 -8.36 -20.22 10.17
C ASN A 52 -6.91 -20.37 9.65
N SER A 53 -6.45 -21.60 9.45
CA SER A 53 -5.11 -21.88 8.96
C SER A 53 -5.12 -22.17 7.46
N CYS A 54 -4.15 -21.65 6.72
CA CYS A 54 -3.98 -21.86 5.29
C CYS A 54 -3.14 -23.12 5.04
N ILE A 55 -3.68 -24.09 4.30
CA ILE A 55 -2.96 -25.26 3.81
C ILE A 55 -2.32 -24.96 2.46
N CYS A 56 -1.04 -25.28 2.35
CA CYS A 56 -0.28 -25.32 1.12
C CYS A 56 -0.75 -26.46 0.19
N GLY A 57 -1.16 -26.10 -1.02
CA GLY A 57 -1.53 -27.03 -2.08
C GLY A 57 -0.32 -27.60 -2.83
N SER A 58 -0.42 -27.68 -4.16
CA SER A 58 0.68 -28.12 -5.04
C SER A 58 1.33 -26.98 -5.83
N LYS A 59 0.81 -25.75 -5.70
CA LYS A 59 1.31 -24.55 -6.37
C LYS A 59 1.72 -23.53 -5.32
N ASN A 60 2.65 -22.66 -5.69
CA ASN A 60 3.11 -21.57 -4.82
C ASN A 60 3.57 -22.08 -3.44
N MET A 61 4.34 -23.17 -3.45
CA MET A 61 4.77 -23.84 -2.23
C MET A 61 6.02 -23.19 -1.63
N GLY A 62 6.75 -22.39 -2.40
CA GLY A 62 7.99 -21.75 -1.96
C GLY A 62 8.96 -22.78 -1.40
N ALA A 63 9.37 -22.60 -0.15
CA ALA A 63 10.23 -23.52 0.60
C ALA A 63 9.51 -24.72 1.24
N PHE A 64 8.19 -24.86 1.08
CA PHE A 64 7.37 -25.86 1.77
C PHE A 64 6.90 -27.00 0.88
N THR A 65 6.35 -28.05 1.50
CA THR A 65 5.71 -29.18 0.84
C THR A 65 4.19 -29.13 0.97
N LYS A 66 3.49 -29.80 0.05
CA LYS A 66 2.02 -29.97 0.11
C LYS A 66 1.57 -30.45 1.50
N GLY A 67 0.55 -29.80 2.04
CA GLY A 67 0.01 -30.09 3.38
C GLY A 67 0.62 -29.25 4.51
N TYR A 68 1.68 -28.48 4.23
CA TYR A 68 2.16 -27.48 5.18
C TYR A 68 1.04 -26.49 5.52
N THR A 69 0.93 -26.12 6.79
CA THR A 69 -0.18 -25.31 7.29
C THR A 69 0.36 -24.13 8.08
N ILE A 70 -0.16 -22.93 7.81
CA ILE A 70 0.17 -21.70 8.54
C ILE A 70 -1.07 -21.04 9.07
N ASP A 71 -0.94 -20.36 10.20
CA ASP A 71 -1.96 -19.42 10.68
C ASP A 71 -1.47 -18.00 10.39
N PRO A 72 -2.06 -17.27 9.43
CA PRO A 72 -1.69 -15.90 9.08
C PRO A 72 -1.68 -14.94 10.27
N THR A 73 -2.51 -15.18 11.29
CA THR A 73 -2.63 -14.31 12.47
C THR A 73 -1.44 -14.45 13.42
N LYS A 74 -0.72 -15.57 13.34
CA LYS A 74 0.46 -15.85 14.16
C LYS A 74 1.75 -15.32 13.55
N ILE A 75 1.70 -14.86 12.30
CA ILE A 75 2.84 -14.22 11.64
C ILE A 75 2.93 -12.78 12.14
N SER A 76 3.77 -12.58 13.14
CA SER A 76 4.01 -11.29 13.78
C SER A 76 5.50 -11.07 14.00
N GLN A 77 5.94 -9.82 13.90
CA GLN A 77 7.31 -9.40 14.14
C GLN A 77 7.27 -8.11 14.97
N VAL A 78 8.16 -8.01 15.95
CA VAL A 78 8.22 -6.86 16.86
C VAL A 78 8.54 -5.59 16.07
N GLY A 79 7.77 -4.53 16.30
CA GLY A 79 8.00 -3.21 15.70
C GLY A 79 7.47 -3.05 14.27
N VAL A 80 6.74 -4.03 13.73
CA VAL A 80 6.11 -3.92 12.39
C VAL A 80 4.63 -4.29 12.43
N THR A 81 3.88 -3.83 11.44
CA THR A 81 2.47 -4.22 11.28
C THR A 81 2.35 -5.70 10.91
N ALA A 82 1.21 -6.32 11.21
CA ALA A 82 0.96 -7.72 10.86
C ALA A 82 1.07 -7.98 9.34
N THR A 83 0.70 -7.02 8.49
CA THR A 83 0.86 -7.14 7.04
C THR A 83 2.34 -7.16 6.64
N CYS A 84 3.17 -6.35 7.30
CA CYS A 84 4.61 -6.32 7.04
C CYS A 84 5.33 -7.56 7.54
N ALA A 85 4.94 -8.09 8.71
CA ALA A 85 5.42 -9.39 9.16
C ALA A 85 5.06 -10.50 8.16
N ARG A 86 3.82 -10.51 7.65
CA ARG A 86 3.37 -11.44 6.61
C ARG A 86 4.14 -11.27 5.30
N LYS A 87 4.44 -10.04 4.87
CA LYS A 87 5.30 -9.74 3.71
C LYS A 87 6.70 -10.30 3.88
N SER A 88 7.35 -10.03 5.02
CA SER A 88 8.68 -10.56 5.32
C SER A 88 8.70 -12.09 5.32
N TRP A 89 7.66 -12.71 5.91
CA TRP A 89 7.51 -14.17 5.90
C TRP A 89 7.32 -14.73 4.48
N ALA A 90 6.45 -14.11 3.67
CA ALA A 90 6.21 -14.54 2.29
C ALA A 90 7.49 -14.47 1.45
N ASN A 91 8.23 -13.37 1.55
CA ASN A 91 9.50 -13.15 0.85
C ASN A 91 10.59 -14.12 1.32
N ALA A 92 10.71 -14.36 2.63
CA ALA A 92 11.71 -15.29 3.18
C ALA A 92 11.47 -16.73 2.72
N ASN A 93 10.21 -17.10 2.47
CA ASN A 93 9.83 -18.46 2.08
C ASN A 93 9.57 -18.60 0.56
N ASN A 94 9.80 -17.57 -0.24
CA ASN A 94 9.49 -17.54 -1.68
C ASN A 94 8.03 -17.94 -1.99
N VAL A 95 7.09 -17.46 -1.18
CA VAL A 95 5.65 -17.68 -1.35
C VAL A 95 5.01 -16.39 -1.87
N VAL A 96 4.28 -16.48 -2.97
CA VAL A 96 3.49 -15.38 -3.53
C VAL A 96 2.23 -15.19 -2.69
N TRP A 97 1.93 -13.95 -2.30
CA TRP A 97 0.77 -13.66 -1.48
C TRP A 97 0.16 -12.34 -1.92
N THR A 98 -0.70 -12.40 -2.95
CA THR A 98 -1.41 -11.24 -3.48
C THR A 98 -2.08 -10.47 -2.35
N GLY A 99 -1.68 -9.21 -2.18
CA GLY A 99 -2.13 -8.42 -1.03
C GLY A 99 -1.00 -7.97 -0.11
N VAL A 100 0.02 -8.81 0.00
CA VAL A 100 0.96 -8.82 1.12
C VAL A 100 2.40 -8.75 0.61
N ASP A 101 2.77 -9.56 -0.37
CA ASP A 101 4.11 -9.59 -0.95
C ASP A 101 4.51 -8.26 -1.61
N ASN A 102 3.54 -7.60 -2.26
CA ASN A 102 3.69 -6.30 -2.92
C ASN A 102 3.25 -5.11 -2.05
N TYR A 103 2.97 -5.33 -0.75
CA TYR A 103 2.52 -4.26 0.13
C TYR A 103 3.58 -3.16 0.30
N ASN A 104 3.23 -1.92 0.01
CA ASN A 104 4.17 -0.79 -0.09
C ASN A 104 4.26 0.08 1.18
N ARG A 105 3.58 -0.31 2.26
CA ARG A 105 3.54 0.44 3.54
C ARG A 105 4.13 -0.34 4.71
N CYS A 106 5.27 -0.97 4.43
CA CYS A 106 6.28 -1.36 5.40
C CYS A 106 7.41 -0.33 5.34
#